data_AF-A0A7W0KYS4-F1
#
_entry.id   AF-A0A7W0KYS4-F1
#
_cell.length_a   1.000
_cell.length_b   1.000
_cell.length_c   1.000
_cell.angle_alpha   90.00
_cell.angle_beta   90.00
_cell.angle_gamma   90.00
#
_symmetry.space_group_name_H-M   'P 1'
#
loop_
_entity.id
_entity.type
_entity.pdbx_description
1 polymer ?
#
loop_
_entity_poly.entity_id
_entity_poly.type
_entity_poly.pdbx_seq_one_letter_code
_entity_poly.pdbx_strand_id
1 'polypeptide(L)'
;MHHSPAPSSRPTLDELVAHDEFAARHIGPSDDDVAAMLEVLGLGSLDELLVDTVPDGIRSSDALALPAARSEAEVLAALQRFAAANQARTSLIGMGYTGTLIPPVVLRNVLENPAWYTAYTPYQPEISQGRLEALLNFQTMVSELTGLPVANASLLDEATAAAEAMAMARRLSKSGSHRFVVHDDTHPQTIAVLATRAEPVGIELVVGDVDELDAGCFGALFSLPTSTGAVVDWRASIDAAHDAGGLAVVTTDPLACVLMTPPGELGADIVVGSAQRFGVPMAYGGPHAAFIATHESAARALPGRLVGVSTDTAGRPALRLALQTREQHIRREKATSNICTAQVLLANIAGFYAVYHGPVGLARIAERTHRLTSIAAQALRDGGRRLRHDTWFDTLTVDGVDADAVLRVARDLRLDLRRVDAGSVGLTFDETSTLDVVSRALDVFGLSVAREAIDAVPSGLPDSSRRTDRLLTQTVFNRYHTEHEMLRYLRRLADRDLALDRTMIPLGSCTMKLNGTTEMASITWPEFAELHPFAPDDDAAGLRRLIGELETWLAEITGYDAVSVQPNAGSQGELAGL
;
A
#
# COMPACT_ATOMS: atom_id res chain seq x y z
N MET A 1 -22.76 22.33 -70.35
CA MET A 1 -22.75 21.11 -69.52
C MET A 1 -21.32 20.83 -69.10
N HIS A 2 -21.00 21.11 -67.85
CA HIS A 2 -20.14 20.28 -66.99
C HIS A 2 -20.33 20.83 -65.57
N HIS A 3 -21.14 20.11 -64.80
CA HIS A 3 -21.43 20.41 -63.41
C HIS A 3 -20.16 20.23 -62.58
N SER A 4 -19.69 21.30 -61.94
CA SER A 4 -18.92 21.16 -60.70
C SER A 4 -19.89 20.61 -59.64
N PRO A 5 -19.58 19.49 -58.96
CA PRO A 5 -20.38 19.05 -57.84
C PRO A 5 -20.25 20.08 -56.72
N ALA A 6 -21.39 20.46 -56.13
CA ALA A 6 -21.43 21.33 -54.95
C ALA A 6 -20.62 20.69 -53.81
N PRO A 7 -19.93 21.47 -52.96
CA PRO A 7 -19.26 20.91 -51.79
C PRO A 7 -20.31 20.26 -50.89
N SER A 8 -20.19 18.95 -50.66
CA SER A 8 -21.03 18.28 -49.66
C SER A 8 -20.62 18.80 -48.29
N SER A 9 -21.32 19.83 -47.81
CA SER A 9 -21.03 20.55 -46.57
C SER A 9 -21.39 19.78 -45.29
N ARG A 10 -21.43 18.45 -45.34
CA ARG A 10 -21.73 17.60 -44.19
C ARG A 10 -20.44 16.91 -43.78
N PRO A 11 -19.93 17.15 -42.55
CA PRO A 11 -18.76 16.43 -42.06
C PRO A 11 -19.02 14.92 -42.08
N THR A 12 -17.97 14.17 -42.33
CA THR A 12 -17.98 12.71 -42.28
C THR A 12 -18.27 12.24 -40.85
N LEU A 13 -18.72 10.99 -40.70
CA LEU A 13 -18.93 10.43 -39.36
C LEU A 13 -17.60 10.36 -38.59
N ASP A 14 -16.51 9.98 -39.24
CA ASP A 14 -15.19 9.86 -38.62
C ASP A 14 -14.70 11.21 -38.06
N GLU A 15 -14.89 12.31 -38.81
CA GLU A 15 -14.61 13.68 -38.34
C GLU A 15 -15.46 14.06 -37.11
N LEU A 16 -16.67 13.52 -36.99
CA LEU A 16 -17.59 13.80 -35.88
C LEU A 16 -17.39 12.90 -34.66
N VAL A 17 -16.75 11.73 -34.81
CA VAL A 17 -16.43 10.81 -33.71
C VAL A 17 -15.26 11.34 -32.88
N ALA A 18 -14.39 12.18 -33.48
CA ALA A 18 -13.33 12.92 -32.79
C ALA A 18 -12.46 12.04 -31.86
N HIS A 19 -11.85 10.99 -32.41
CA HIS A 19 -11.02 10.04 -31.66
C HIS A 19 -9.86 10.68 -30.86
N ASP A 20 -9.40 11.87 -31.26
CA ASP A 20 -8.35 12.64 -30.59
C ASP A 20 -8.87 13.64 -29.54
N GLU A 21 -10.17 13.58 -29.18
CA GLU A 21 -10.80 14.50 -28.22
C GLU A 21 -10.05 14.56 -26.87
N PHE A 22 -9.50 13.44 -26.41
CA PHE A 22 -8.73 13.41 -25.16
C PHE A 22 -7.47 14.27 -25.23
N ALA A 23 -6.75 14.28 -26.37
CA ALA A 23 -5.54 15.09 -26.52
C ALA A 23 -5.85 16.59 -26.38
N ALA A 24 -6.97 17.05 -26.97
CA ALA A 24 -7.45 18.42 -26.85
C ALA A 24 -7.90 18.81 -25.42
N ARG A 25 -8.25 17.82 -24.58
CA ARG A 25 -8.56 18.04 -23.15
C ARG A 25 -7.32 17.94 -22.25
N HIS A 26 -6.32 17.17 -22.67
CA HIS A 26 -5.07 16.95 -21.93
C HIS A 26 -4.06 18.07 -22.15
N ILE A 27 -3.93 18.55 -23.39
CA ILE A 27 -2.99 19.61 -23.77
C ILE A 27 -3.69 20.96 -23.62
N GLY A 28 -3.15 21.81 -22.73
CA GLY A 28 -3.77 23.09 -22.38
C GLY A 28 -3.76 24.15 -23.50
N PRO A 29 -2.61 24.42 -24.16
CA PRO A 29 -2.53 25.42 -25.22
C PRO A 29 -3.39 25.08 -26.44
N SER A 30 -4.19 26.04 -26.91
CA SER A 30 -4.86 25.97 -28.21
C SER A 30 -3.90 26.26 -29.37
N ASP A 31 -4.33 26.05 -30.61
CA ASP A 31 -3.54 26.39 -31.81
C ASP A 31 -3.15 27.88 -31.84
N ASP A 32 -4.06 28.77 -31.40
CA ASP A 32 -3.80 30.21 -31.29
C ASP A 32 -2.76 30.52 -30.20
N ASP A 33 -2.83 29.83 -29.05
CA ASP A 33 -1.83 29.96 -27.99
C ASP A 33 -0.45 29.46 -28.47
N VAL A 34 -0.41 28.33 -29.18
CA VAL A 34 0.82 27.77 -29.76
C VAL A 34 1.43 28.76 -30.76
N ALA A 35 0.62 29.34 -31.66
CA ALA A 35 1.08 30.35 -32.60
C ALA A 35 1.67 31.58 -31.89
N ALA A 36 1.00 32.08 -30.85
CA ALA A 36 1.50 33.21 -30.05
C ALA A 36 2.80 32.88 -29.30
N MET A 37 2.92 31.68 -28.73
CA MET A 37 4.16 31.22 -28.08
C MET A 37 5.32 31.09 -29.08
N LEU A 38 5.07 30.55 -30.27
CA LEU A 38 6.06 30.44 -31.34
C LEU A 38 6.53 31.81 -31.83
N GLU A 39 5.63 32.78 -31.94
CA GLU A 39 5.98 34.17 -32.30
C GLU A 39 6.94 34.78 -31.27
N VAL A 40 6.70 34.57 -29.96
CA VAL A 40 7.60 35.03 -28.88
C VAL A 40 8.98 34.37 -29.00
N LEU A 41 9.04 33.11 -29.40
CA LEU A 41 10.29 32.36 -29.61
C LEU A 41 10.98 32.70 -30.94
N GLY A 42 10.30 33.41 -31.86
CA GLY A 42 10.81 33.71 -33.19
C GLY A 42 10.85 32.49 -34.12
N LEU A 43 10.01 31.50 -33.87
CA LEU A 43 9.92 30.24 -34.62
C LEU A 43 8.65 30.19 -35.46
N GLY A 44 8.69 29.52 -36.61
CA GLY A 44 7.56 29.37 -37.53
C GLY A 44 6.69 28.14 -37.28
N SER A 45 7.17 27.14 -36.52
CA SER A 45 6.43 25.90 -36.24
C SER A 45 6.94 25.13 -35.02
N LEU A 46 6.15 24.18 -34.53
CA LEU A 46 6.60 23.19 -33.53
C LEU A 46 7.71 22.27 -34.09
N ASP A 47 7.69 21.96 -35.38
CA ASP A 47 8.74 21.16 -36.02
C ASP A 47 10.10 21.88 -35.97
N GLU A 48 10.11 23.19 -36.22
CA GLU A 48 11.30 24.03 -36.10
C GLU A 48 11.81 24.04 -34.65
N LEU A 49 10.92 24.19 -33.67
CA LEU A 49 11.28 24.07 -32.25
C LEU A 49 11.91 22.71 -31.92
N LEU A 50 11.37 21.62 -32.46
CA LEU A 50 11.90 20.27 -32.24
C LEU A 50 13.28 20.09 -32.88
N VAL A 51 13.49 20.59 -34.11
CA VAL A 51 14.80 20.57 -34.78
C VAL A 51 15.85 21.36 -34.00
N ASP A 52 15.48 22.52 -33.47
CA ASP A 52 16.40 23.36 -32.70
C ASP A 52 16.69 22.83 -31.29
N THR A 53 15.82 21.96 -30.75
CA THR A 53 15.90 21.48 -29.36
C THR A 53 16.45 20.06 -29.23
N VAL A 54 16.02 19.12 -30.07
CA VAL A 54 16.33 17.69 -29.95
C VAL A 54 17.40 17.30 -31.00
N PRO A 55 18.57 16.78 -30.58
CA PRO A 55 19.63 16.40 -31.53
C PRO A 55 19.16 15.34 -32.54
N ASP A 56 19.43 15.58 -33.83
CA ASP A 56 19.02 14.69 -34.93
C ASP A 56 19.48 13.23 -34.74
N GLY A 57 20.67 13.01 -34.18
CA GLY A 57 21.24 11.67 -34.01
C GLY A 57 20.51 10.76 -33.02
N ILE A 58 19.59 11.30 -32.21
CA ILE A 58 18.77 10.53 -31.25
C ILE A 58 17.26 10.70 -31.51
N ARG A 59 16.87 11.48 -32.53
CA ARG A 59 15.47 11.71 -32.87
C ARG A 59 14.99 10.61 -33.82
N SER A 60 13.92 9.93 -33.46
CA SER A 60 13.17 9.10 -34.41
C SER A 60 12.18 9.96 -35.19
N SER A 61 12.10 9.76 -36.50
CA SER A 61 11.02 10.28 -37.36
C SER A 61 9.88 9.28 -37.56
N ASP A 62 10.05 8.05 -37.06
CA ASP A 62 9.05 7.00 -37.22
C ASP A 62 7.91 7.22 -36.21
N ALA A 63 6.67 7.04 -36.68
CA ALA A 63 5.52 7.05 -35.80
C ALA A 63 5.58 5.82 -34.87
N LEU A 64 5.20 6.00 -33.60
CA LEU A 64 5.12 4.89 -32.65
C LEU A 64 4.10 3.86 -33.13
N ALA A 65 4.46 2.59 -33.06
CA ALA A 65 3.62 1.45 -33.42
C ALA A 65 2.58 1.13 -32.33
N LEU A 66 1.78 2.13 -31.95
CA LEU A 66 0.72 2.02 -30.94
C LEU A 66 -0.67 1.86 -31.58
N PRO A 67 -1.64 1.27 -30.87
CA PRO A 67 -3.04 1.27 -31.30
C PRO A 67 -3.55 2.70 -31.53
N ALA A 68 -4.48 2.86 -32.48
CA ALA A 68 -5.13 4.14 -32.72
C ALA A 68 -5.80 4.68 -31.43
N ALA A 69 -5.81 6.01 -31.28
CA ALA A 69 -6.45 6.68 -30.17
C ALA A 69 -7.93 6.28 -30.04
N ARG A 70 -8.40 6.24 -28.80
CA ARG A 70 -9.79 5.93 -28.45
C ARG A 70 -10.41 7.15 -27.78
N SER A 71 -11.69 7.38 -28.04
CA SER A 71 -12.47 8.34 -27.24
C SER A 71 -12.51 7.91 -25.77
N GLU A 72 -12.74 8.86 -24.87
CA GLU A 72 -12.83 8.56 -23.43
C GLU A 72 -13.90 7.50 -23.12
N ALA A 73 -15.03 7.52 -23.82
CA ALA A 73 -16.10 6.54 -23.68
C ALA A 73 -15.65 5.12 -24.08
N GLU A 74 -14.88 5.00 -25.17
CA GLU A 74 -14.32 3.73 -25.62
C GLU A 74 -13.25 3.20 -24.66
N VAL A 75 -12.47 4.09 -24.03
CA VAL A 75 -11.51 3.71 -22.97
C VAL A 75 -12.23 3.13 -21.76
N LEU A 76 -13.28 3.78 -21.26
CA LEU A 76 -14.07 3.25 -20.14
C LEU A 76 -14.72 1.91 -20.48
N ALA A 77 -15.29 1.78 -21.69
CA ALA A 77 -15.85 0.52 -22.15
C ALA A 77 -14.79 -0.58 -22.30
N ALA A 78 -13.55 -0.23 -22.67
CA ALA A 78 -12.43 -1.18 -22.73
C ALA A 78 -11.99 -1.63 -21.34
N LEU A 79 -11.84 -0.69 -20.40
CA LEU A 79 -11.54 -0.99 -19.00
C LEU A 79 -12.60 -1.89 -18.38
N GLN A 80 -13.89 -1.66 -18.68
CA GLN A 80 -14.98 -2.52 -18.19
C GLN A 80 -14.86 -3.96 -18.69
N ARG A 81 -14.35 -4.18 -19.91
CA ARG A 81 -14.10 -5.54 -20.42
C ARG A 81 -12.95 -6.24 -19.68
N PHE A 82 -11.90 -5.50 -19.31
CA PHE A 82 -10.85 -6.06 -18.44
C PHE A 82 -11.41 -6.37 -17.06
N ALA A 83 -12.11 -5.43 -16.44
CA ALA A 83 -12.76 -5.61 -15.14
C ALA A 83 -13.68 -6.85 -15.12
N ALA A 84 -14.56 -6.99 -16.12
CA ALA A 84 -15.49 -8.12 -16.21
C ALA A 84 -14.81 -9.50 -16.42
N ALA A 85 -13.54 -9.52 -16.84
CA ALA A 85 -12.76 -10.76 -16.96
C ALA A 85 -12.07 -11.16 -15.65
N ASN A 86 -12.06 -10.28 -14.63
CA ASN A 86 -11.59 -10.62 -13.30
C ASN A 86 -12.69 -11.31 -12.48
N GLN A 87 -12.27 -12.13 -11.52
CA GLN A 87 -13.16 -12.83 -10.60
C GLN A 87 -12.77 -12.52 -9.16
N ALA A 88 -13.16 -11.35 -8.66
CA ALA A 88 -13.03 -11.03 -7.24
C ALA A 88 -13.89 -12.00 -6.41
N ARG A 89 -13.22 -12.90 -5.68
CA ARG A 89 -13.82 -13.85 -4.73
C ARG A 89 -13.62 -13.33 -3.30
N THR A 90 -14.27 -13.97 -2.33
CA THR A 90 -13.93 -13.72 -0.93
C THR A 90 -12.56 -14.37 -0.65
N SER A 91 -11.51 -13.56 -0.56
CA SER A 91 -10.17 -14.06 -0.26
C SER A 91 -9.95 -14.18 1.24
N LEU A 92 -9.52 -15.36 1.69
CA LEU A 92 -9.03 -15.67 3.03
C LEU A 92 -7.54 -16.06 2.98
N ILE A 93 -6.80 -15.57 1.98
CA ILE A 93 -5.38 -15.88 1.80
C ILE A 93 -4.50 -15.22 2.88
N GLY A 94 -4.78 -13.98 3.24
CA GLY A 94 -3.97 -13.21 4.19
C GLY A 94 -2.61 -12.81 3.60
N MET A 95 -1.53 -13.22 4.26
CA MET A 95 -0.15 -12.90 3.82
C MET A 95 0.12 -11.39 3.66
N GLY A 96 -0.41 -10.57 4.57
CA GLY A 96 -0.22 -9.12 4.59
C GLY A 96 -1.29 -8.32 3.85
N TYR A 97 -2.25 -8.99 3.20
CA TYR A 97 -3.36 -8.35 2.49
C TYR A 97 -4.68 -8.94 2.96
N THR A 98 -5.64 -8.08 3.30
CA THR A 98 -6.96 -8.50 3.78
C THR A 98 -8.06 -7.59 3.24
N GLY A 99 -9.28 -8.12 3.15
CA GLY A 99 -10.44 -7.30 2.83
C GLY A 99 -10.67 -6.22 3.90
N THR A 100 -11.03 -5.02 3.47
CA THR A 100 -11.34 -3.89 4.36
C THR A 100 -12.46 -3.06 3.77
N LEU A 101 -13.17 -2.32 4.63
CA LEU A 101 -14.23 -1.43 4.21
C LEU A 101 -13.71 0.01 4.23
N ILE A 102 -13.36 0.56 3.07
CA ILE A 102 -13.10 2.00 2.97
C ILE A 102 -14.38 2.78 3.34
N PRO A 103 -14.35 3.69 4.33
CA PRO A 103 -15.52 4.51 4.64
C PRO A 103 -15.94 5.30 3.38
N PRO A 104 -17.20 5.22 2.92
CA PRO A 104 -17.63 5.88 1.68
C PRO A 104 -17.35 7.40 1.67
N VAL A 105 -17.38 8.04 2.84
CA VAL A 105 -17.01 9.46 2.98
C VAL A 105 -15.53 9.72 2.66
N VAL A 106 -14.63 8.79 3.00
CA VAL A 106 -13.20 8.88 2.68
C VAL A 106 -12.96 8.52 1.21
N LEU A 107 -13.57 7.45 0.71
CA LEU A 107 -13.52 7.06 -0.71
C LEU A 107 -13.87 8.25 -1.61
N ARG A 108 -15.05 8.83 -1.43
CA ARG A 108 -15.58 9.88 -2.29
C ARG A 108 -14.87 11.22 -2.13
N ASN A 109 -14.50 11.59 -0.90
CA ASN A 109 -13.99 12.95 -0.61
C ASN A 109 -12.46 13.02 -0.49
N VAL A 110 -11.75 11.89 -0.60
CA VAL A 110 -10.28 11.82 -0.59
C VAL A 110 -9.75 11.06 -1.81
N LEU A 111 -10.04 9.77 -1.95
CA LEU A 111 -9.49 8.96 -3.05
C LEU A 111 -10.01 9.42 -4.42
N GLU A 112 -11.29 9.76 -4.51
CA GLU A 112 -11.94 10.24 -5.75
C GLU A 112 -11.95 11.78 -5.87
N ASN A 113 -11.18 12.49 -5.04
CA ASN A 113 -11.18 13.95 -5.00
C ASN A 113 -9.83 14.55 -5.45
N PRO A 114 -9.78 15.29 -6.59
CA PRO A 114 -8.53 15.83 -7.12
C PRO A 114 -7.83 16.81 -6.18
N ALA A 115 -8.54 17.45 -5.24
CA ALA A 115 -7.93 18.29 -4.22
C ALA A 115 -6.96 17.53 -3.30
N TRP A 116 -7.06 16.19 -3.24
CA TRP A 116 -6.21 15.33 -2.42
C TRP A 116 -5.14 14.57 -3.20
N TYR A 117 -5.39 14.21 -4.46
CA TYR A 117 -4.47 13.36 -5.24
C TYR A 117 -3.63 14.10 -6.28
N THR A 118 -3.94 15.37 -6.60
CA THR A 118 -3.21 16.12 -7.65
C THR A 118 -2.07 16.98 -7.14
N ALA A 119 -2.01 17.23 -5.82
CA ALA A 119 -0.84 17.85 -5.21
C ALA A 119 0.32 16.84 -5.09
N TYR A 120 1.55 17.35 -4.92
CA TYR A 120 2.72 16.50 -4.69
C TYR A 120 3.27 16.65 -3.26
N THR A 121 4.50 16.19 -3.05
CA THR A 121 5.22 16.30 -1.78
C THR A 121 5.06 17.71 -1.17
N PRO A 122 4.77 17.84 0.15
CA PRO A 122 4.58 19.13 0.82
C PRO A 122 5.90 19.89 1.04
N TYR A 123 6.62 20.20 -0.06
CA TYR A 123 7.85 20.99 -0.05
C TYR A 123 7.61 22.43 0.43
N GLN A 124 6.43 22.99 0.13
CA GLN A 124 5.98 24.33 0.53
C GLN A 124 4.96 24.18 1.68
N PRO A 125 5.40 24.17 2.96
CA PRO A 125 4.55 23.79 4.08
C PRO A 125 3.36 24.74 4.29
N GLU A 126 3.50 26.03 3.99
CA GLU A 126 2.48 27.08 4.20
C GLU A 126 1.21 26.84 3.37
N ILE A 127 1.34 26.17 2.23
CA ILE A 127 0.25 25.80 1.32
C ILE A 127 0.00 24.28 1.27
N SER A 128 0.41 23.59 2.34
CA SER A 128 0.33 22.13 2.44
C SER A 128 -0.03 21.64 3.85
N GLN A 129 -0.58 22.51 4.70
CA GLN A 129 -0.86 22.19 6.10
C GLN A 129 -1.93 21.09 6.27
N GLY A 130 -2.85 20.95 5.31
CA GLY A 130 -3.89 19.93 5.31
C GLY A 130 -3.32 18.53 5.25
N ARG A 131 -2.57 18.20 4.19
CA ARG A 131 -1.95 16.87 4.07
C ARG A 131 -0.82 16.64 5.06
N LEU A 132 -0.12 17.69 5.53
CA LEU A 132 0.84 17.56 6.63
C LEU A 132 0.14 17.17 7.95
N GLU A 133 -1.05 17.72 8.24
CA GLU A 133 -1.84 17.31 9.42
C GLU A 133 -2.34 15.87 9.28
N ALA A 134 -2.82 15.48 8.10
CA ALA A 134 -3.22 14.10 7.83
C ALA A 134 -2.06 13.09 7.99
N LEU A 135 -0.87 13.42 7.51
CA LEU A 135 0.33 12.60 7.71
C LEU A 135 0.77 12.56 9.18
N LEU A 136 0.64 13.66 9.94
CA LEU A 136 0.91 13.65 11.37
C LEU A 136 -0.09 12.76 12.13
N ASN A 137 -1.36 12.73 11.71
CA ASN A 137 -2.34 11.78 12.27
C ASN A 137 -1.92 10.34 11.98
N PHE A 138 -1.47 10.03 10.76
CA PHE A 138 -0.95 8.71 10.42
C PHE A 138 0.25 8.32 11.30
N GLN A 139 1.23 9.21 11.44
CA GLN A 139 2.39 8.98 12.32
C GLN A 139 1.95 8.74 13.77
N THR A 140 1.02 9.55 14.28
CA THR A 140 0.52 9.43 15.64
C THR A 140 -0.21 8.10 15.85
N MET A 141 -1.04 7.70 14.89
CA MET A 141 -1.73 6.41 14.89
C MET A 141 -0.72 5.26 14.95
N VAL A 142 0.30 5.26 14.08
CA VAL A 142 1.35 4.23 14.09
C VAL A 142 2.11 4.23 15.41
N SER A 143 2.51 5.40 15.91
CA SER A 143 3.24 5.52 17.19
C SER A 143 2.42 4.93 18.35
N GLU A 144 1.16 5.31 18.49
CA GLU A 144 0.30 4.78 19.57
C GLU A 144 -0.01 3.29 19.39
N LEU A 145 -0.19 2.79 18.16
CA LEU A 145 -0.45 1.36 17.93
C LEU A 145 0.76 0.49 18.22
N THR A 146 1.95 0.92 17.79
CA THR A 146 3.19 0.14 17.92
C THR A 146 3.87 0.30 19.28
N GLY A 147 3.52 1.33 20.05
CA GLY A 147 4.17 1.64 21.33
C GLY A 147 5.54 2.32 21.17
N LEU A 148 5.87 2.81 19.97
CA LEU A 148 7.13 3.50 19.68
C LEU A 148 6.88 4.99 19.40
N PRO A 149 7.73 5.91 19.89
CA PRO A 149 7.42 7.34 19.89
C PRO A 149 7.48 7.99 18.51
N VAL A 150 8.29 7.48 17.58
CA VAL A 150 8.52 8.12 16.26
C VAL A 150 8.15 7.18 15.14
N ALA A 151 7.22 7.59 14.28
CA ALA A 151 6.90 6.91 13.03
C ALA A 151 7.10 7.84 11.82
N ASN A 152 7.45 7.27 10.67
CA ASN A 152 7.64 8.06 9.44
C ASN A 152 6.31 8.35 8.71
N ALA A 153 6.38 9.17 7.66
CA ALA A 153 5.25 9.54 6.81
C ALA A 153 5.03 8.56 5.63
N SER A 154 5.11 7.26 5.92
CA SER A 154 5.01 6.08 5.04
C SER A 154 6.26 5.60 4.30
N LEU A 155 6.24 4.32 3.95
CA LEU A 155 7.10 3.61 3.00
C LEU A 155 6.25 2.97 1.88
N LEU A 156 6.88 2.19 0.99
CA LEU A 156 6.28 1.70 -0.25
C LEU A 156 5.36 0.48 -0.05
N ASP A 157 5.81 -0.51 0.71
CA ASP A 157 5.08 -1.73 1.08
C ASP A 157 5.76 -2.39 2.30
N GLU A 158 5.15 -3.42 2.88
CA GLU A 158 5.67 -4.09 4.08
C GLU A 158 7.06 -4.70 3.84
N ALA A 159 7.26 -5.35 2.71
CA ALA A 159 8.47 -6.08 2.38
C ALA A 159 9.69 -5.14 2.24
N THR A 160 9.49 -4.01 1.57
CA THR A 160 10.48 -2.93 1.49
C THR A 160 10.68 -2.23 2.82
N ALA A 161 9.63 -2.07 3.65
CA ALA A 161 9.77 -1.55 5.01
C ALA A 161 10.64 -2.46 5.90
N ALA A 162 10.48 -3.78 5.80
CA ALA A 162 11.35 -4.75 6.46
C ALA A 162 12.81 -4.64 6.00
N ALA A 163 13.04 -4.48 4.70
CA ALA A 163 14.39 -4.26 4.17
C ALA A 163 15.01 -2.93 4.64
N GLU A 164 14.21 -1.88 4.74
CA GLU A 164 14.65 -0.61 5.32
C GLU A 164 14.95 -0.73 6.82
N ALA A 165 14.19 -1.52 7.56
CA ALA A 165 14.46 -1.85 8.95
C ALA A 165 15.76 -2.65 9.11
N MET A 166 16.04 -3.62 8.24
CA MET A 166 17.32 -4.33 8.18
C MET A 166 18.49 -3.37 7.93
N ALA A 167 18.36 -2.47 6.94
CA ALA A 167 19.39 -1.47 6.65
C ALA A 167 19.59 -0.48 7.80
N MET A 168 18.50 -0.07 8.46
CA MET A 168 18.52 0.79 9.64
C MET A 168 19.16 0.10 10.84
N ALA A 169 18.84 -1.17 11.08
CA ALA A 169 19.45 -1.99 12.13
C ALA A 169 20.97 -2.08 11.92
N ARG A 170 21.42 -2.33 10.68
CA ARG A 170 22.85 -2.36 10.35
C ARG A 170 23.59 -1.04 10.66
N ARG A 171 22.92 0.10 10.48
CA ARG A 171 23.51 1.42 10.77
C ARG A 171 23.60 1.73 12.27
N LEU A 172 22.71 1.14 13.07
CA LEU A 172 22.55 1.46 14.49
C LEU A 172 23.17 0.41 15.42
N SER A 173 23.24 -0.84 14.97
CA SER A 173 23.79 -1.96 15.74
C SER A 173 25.26 -1.72 16.09
N LYS A 174 25.65 -2.23 17.25
CA LYS A 174 27.05 -2.25 17.73
C LYS A 174 27.73 -3.59 17.45
N SER A 175 26.99 -4.57 16.96
CA SER A 175 27.50 -5.90 16.63
C SER A 175 28.47 -5.81 15.46
N GLY A 176 29.54 -6.60 15.52
CA GLY A 176 30.45 -6.81 14.38
C GLY A 176 29.96 -7.89 13.40
N SER A 177 28.83 -8.54 13.70
CA SER A 177 28.26 -9.59 12.85
C SER A 177 27.72 -9.00 11.54
N HIS A 178 27.80 -9.80 10.47
CA HIS A 178 27.17 -9.51 9.19
C HIS A 178 25.84 -10.24 9.00
N ARG A 179 25.40 -10.99 10.03
CA ARG A 179 24.17 -11.78 10.03
C ARG A 179 22.97 -10.93 10.40
N PHE A 180 21.91 -11.04 9.60
CA PHE A 180 20.56 -10.61 9.94
C PHE A 180 19.67 -11.85 10.01
N VAL A 181 19.07 -12.11 11.17
CA VAL A 181 18.19 -13.27 11.36
C VAL A 181 16.76 -12.85 11.03
N VAL A 182 16.02 -13.68 10.32
CA VAL A 182 14.58 -13.51 10.10
C VAL A 182 13.88 -14.79 10.50
N HIS A 183 12.83 -14.66 11.31
CA HIS A 183 12.00 -15.78 11.70
C HIS A 183 11.39 -16.45 10.45
N ASP A 184 11.43 -17.79 10.38
CA ASP A 184 10.97 -18.53 9.19
C ASP A 184 9.48 -18.33 8.88
N ASP A 185 8.64 -18.16 9.91
CA ASP A 185 7.22 -17.84 9.83
C ASP A 185 6.95 -16.34 9.62
N THR A 186 7.80 -15.65 8.86
CA THR A 186 7.55 -14.33 8.27
C THR A 186 6.93 -14.49 6.89
N HIS A 187 6.18 -13.48 6.41
CA HIS A 187 5.59 -13.53 5.08
C HIS A 187 6.66 -13.82 4.00
N PRO A 188 6.41 -14.76 3.07
CA PRO A 188 7.43 -15.23 2.14
C PRO A 188 7.92 -14.13 1.19
N GLN A 189 7.04 -13.21 0.78
CA GLN A 189 7.44 -12.04 -0.03
C GLN A 189 8.32 -11.06 0.75
N THR A 190 8.14 -10.96 2.07
CA THR A 190 8.99 -10.14 2.94
C THR A 190 10.39 -10.75 3.05
N ILE A 191 10.49 -12.07 3.23
CA ILE A 191 11.76 -12.81 3.20
C ILE A 191 12.46 -12.66 1.84
N ALA A 192 11.70 -12.78 0.74
CA ALA A 192 12.26 -12.64 -0.60
C ALA A 192 12.86 -11.25 -0.84
N VAL A 193 12.16 -10.17 -0.46
CA VAL A 193 12.70 -8.81 -0.61
C VAL A 193 13.88 -8.55 0.32
N LEU A 194 13.87 -9.09 1.55
CA LEU A 194 15.04 -9.05 2.44
C LEU A 194 16.26 -9.70 1.78
N ALA A 195 16.10 -10.89 1.19
CA ALA A 195 17.17 -11.61 0.52
C ALA A 195 17.74 -10.79 -0.65
N THR A 196 16.86 -10.30 -1.54
CA THR A 196 17.25 -9.44 -2.67
C THR A 196 17.98 -8.18 -2.23
N ARG A 197 17.60 -7.60 -1.08
CA ARG A 197 18.24 -6.38 -0.55
C ARG A 197 19.53 -6.65 0.20
N ALA A 198 19.68 -7.85 0.76
CA ALA A 198 20.86 -8.28 1.50
C ALA A 198 22.04 -8.60 0.57
N GLU A 199 21.77 -9.28 -0.54
CA GLU A 199 22.76 -9.78 -1.50
C GLU A 199 23.76 -8.71 -2.00
N PRO A 200 23.33 -7.57 -2.60
CA PRO A 200 24.26 -6.61 -3.20
C PRO A 200 25.12 -5.86 -2.17
N VAL A 201 24.75 -5.89 -0.89
CA VAL A 201 25.46 -5.19 0.19
C VAL A 201 26.17 -6.14 1.17
N GLY A 202 26.24 -7.43 0.82
CA GLY A 202 26.98 -8.46 1.56
C GLY A 202 26.43 -8.76 2.95
N ILE A 203 25.11 -8.66 3.15
CA ILE A 203 24.46 -9.11 4.40
C ILE A 203 24.18 -10.61 4.29
N GLU A 204 24.54 -11.36 5.33
CA GLU A 204 24.15 -12.77 5.45
C GLU A 204 22.73 -12.82 6.04
N LEU A 205 21.74 -13.09 5.21
CA LEU A 205 20.36 -13.32 5.67
C LEU A 205 20.21 -14.76 6.14
N VAL A 206 19.87 -14.94 7.41
CA VAL A 206 19.63 -16.24 8.02
C VAL A 206 18.14 -16.39 8.26
N VAL A 207 17.50 -17.34 7.58
CA VAL A 207 16.08 -17.66 7.76
C VAL A 207 15.98 -18.88 8.69
N GLY A 208 15.38 -18.72 9.86
CA GLY A 208 15.30 -19.81 10.85
C GLY A 208 14.57 -19.41 12.14
N ASP A 209 14.64 -20.28 13.15
CA ASP A 209 14.02 -20.06 14.46
C ASP A 209 14.96 -19.26 15.40
N VAL A 210 14.51 -19.00 16.63
CA VAL A 210 15.19 -18.21 17.66
C VAL A 210 16.59 -18.73 18.03
N ASP A 211 16.85 -20.03 17.82
CA ASP A 211 18.17 -20.65 18.07
C ASP A 211 19.27 -20.06 17.18
N GLU A 212 18.93 -19.46 16.03
CA GLU A 212 19.89 -18.83 15.13
C GLU A 212 20.57 -17.58 15.72
N LEU A 213 19.98 -17.01 16.77
CA LEU A 213 20.49 -15.85 17.49
C LEU A 213 21.80 -16.15 18.25
N ASP A 214 22.03 -17.42 18.64
CA ASP A 214 23.19 -17.85 19.43
C ASP A 214 24.53 -17.58 18.73
N ALA A 215 24.53 -17.62 17.39
CA ALA A 215 25.72 -17.31 16.58
C ALA A 215 25.93 -15.80 16.33
N GLY A 216 25.10 -14.96 16.96
CA GLY A 216 25.20 -13.50 16.92
C GLY A 216 24.72 -12.86 15.63
N CYS A 217 24.06 -11.71 15.73
CA CYS A 217 23.50 -10.96 14.61
C CYS A 217 23.60 -9.45 14.86
N PHE A 218 23.54 -8.63 13.82
CA PHE A 218 23.37 -7.18 13.98
C PHE A 218 21.88 -6.79 14.11
N GLY A 219 20.98 -7.69 13.76
CA GLY A 219 19.55 -7.55 14.02
C GLY A 219 18.78 -8.82 13.70
N ALA A 220 17.57 -8.89 14.24
CA ALA A 220 16.65 -9.99 14.04
C ALA A 220 15.24 -9.45 13.73
N LEU A 221 14.54 -10.09 12.79
CA LEU A 221 13.15 -9.76 12.44
C LEU A 221 12.20 -10.87 12.90
N PHE A 222 11.18 -10.47 13.67
CA PHE A 222 10.09 -11.34 14.12
C PHE A 222 8.75 -10.85 13.55
N SER A 223 7.80 -11.76 13.35
CA SER A 223 6.44 -11.43 12.91
C SER A 223 5.45 -11.56 14.06
N LEU A 224 4.58 -10.56 14.24
CA LEU A 224 3.55 -10.58 15.26
C LEU A 224 2.22 -10.01 14.74
N PRO A 225 1.18 -10.84 14.50
CA PRO A 225 1.21 -12.32 14.48
C PRO A 225 2.17 -12.88 13.41
N THR A 226 2.52 -14.16 13.52
CA THR A 226 3.32 -14.83 12.50
C THR A 226 2.54 -15.07 11.21
N SER A 227 3.23 -15.37 10.10
CA SER A 227 2.58 -15.55 8.81
C SER A 227 1.54 -16.67 8.82
N THR A 228 1.75 -17.73 9.60
CA THR A 228 0.81 -18.86 9.73
C THR A 228 -0.20 -18.69 10.89
N GLY A 229 -0.15 -17.54 11.57
CA GLY A 229 -1.21 -17.05 12.45
C GLY A 229 -0.91 -17.10 13.95
N ALA A 230 0.27 -17.53 14.39
CA ALA A 230 0.59 -17.63 15.80
C ALA A 230 0.71 -16.25 16.45
N VAL A 231 0.24 -16.15 17.69
CA VAL A 231 0.57 -15.04 18.59
C VAL A 231 1.64 -15.53 19.57
N VAL A 232 2.86 -15.01 19.41
CA VAL A 232 4.04 -15.43 20.16
C VAL A 232 4.51 -14.29 21.08
N ASP A 233 4.94 -14.62 22.29
CA ASP A 233 5.63 -13.67 23.17
C ASP A 233 7.12 -13.64 22.83
N TRP A 234 7.53 -12.60 22.11
CA TRP A 234 8.90 -12.45 21.60
C TRP A 234 9.89 -11.88 22.62
N ARG A 235 9.49 -11.55 23.86
CA ARG A 235 10.38 -10.87 24.84
C ARG A 235 11.72 -11.60 25.03
N ALA A 236 11.70 -12.91 25.22
CA ALA A 236 12.92 -13.68 25.42
C ALA A 236 13.85 -13.66 24.18
N SER A 237 13.28 -13.74 22.98
CA SER A 237 14.03 -13.68 21.72
C SER A 237 14.57 -12.28 21.43
N ILE A 238 13.82 -11.25 21.82
CA ILE A 238 14.25 -9.85 21.75
C ILE A 238 15.43 -9.61 22.69
N ASP A 239 15.33 -10.05 23.95
CA ASP A 239 16.42 -9.97 24.93
C ASP A 239 17.67 -10.71 24.42
N ALA A 240 17.52 -11.90 23.82
CA ALA A 240 18.64 -12.63 23.22
C ALA A 240 19.29 -11.87 22.04
N ALA A 241 18.50 -11.23 21.18
CA ALA A 241 19.03 -10.39 20.10
C ALA A 241 19.79 -9.16 20.64
N HIS A 242 19.30 -8.55 21.73
CA HIS A 242 19.96 -7.44 22.41
C HIS A 242 21.26 -7.86 23.10
N ASP A 243 21.27 -9.03 23.76
CA ASP A 243 22.46 -9.61 24.40
C ASP A 243 23.57 -9.90 23.38
N ALA A 244 23.20 -10.24 22.14
CA ALA A 244 24.11 -10.37 20.99
C ALA A 244 24.57 -9.02 20.39
N GLY A 245 24.12 -7.89 20.94
CA GLY A 245 24.41 -6.53 20.44
C GLY A 245 23.64 -6.15 19.17
N GLY A 246 22.66 -6.95 18.78
CA GLY A 246 21.75 -6.71 17.66
C GLY A 246 20.56 -5.81 18.04
N LEU A 247 19.76 -5.47 17.03
CA LEU A 247 18.47 -4.77 17.21
C LEU A 247 17.30 -5.69 16.88
N ALA A 248 16.22 -5.56 17.63
CA ALA A 248 14.97 -6.28 17.40
C ALA A 248 14.05 -5.51 16.47
N VAL A 249 13.71 -6.13 15.35
CA VAL A 249 12.71 -5.65 14.39
C VAL A 249 11.46 -6.51 14.51
N VAL A 250 10.29 -5.88 14.60
CA VAL A 250 9.01 -6.60 14.55
C VAL A 250 8.19 -6.13 13.36
N THR A 251 7.81 -7.05 12.48
CA THR A 251 6.76 -6.78 11.49
C THR A 251 5.40 -7.14 12.09
N THR A 252 4.43 -6.26 11.97
CA THR A 252 3.13 -6.41 12.65
C THR A 252 1.97 -5.87 11.83
N ASP A 253 0.78 -6.30 12.24
CA ASP A 253 -0.49 -5.86 11.70
C ASP A 253 -1.10 -4.77 12.60
N PRO A 254 -1.48 -3.60 12.04
CA PRO A 254 -1.97 -2.49 12.85
C PRO A 254 -3.35 -2.76 13.48
N LEU A 255 -4.18 -3.63 12.92
CA LEU A 255 -5.45 -4.05 13.54
C LEU A 255 -5.19 -5.04 14.68
N ALA A 256 -4.22 -5.94 14.54
CA ALA A 256 -3.79 -6.83 15.61
C ALA A 256 -3.25 -6.03 16.82
N CYS A 257 -2.47 -4.97 16.58
CA CYS A 257 -1.99 -4.04 17.61
C CYS A 257 -3.12 -3.34 18.39
N VAL A 258 -4.36 -3.35 17.91
CA VAL A 258 -5.51 -2.83 18.67
C VAL A 258 -5.82 -3.72 19.88
N LEU A 259 -5.67 -5.04 19.75
CA LEU A 259 -5.98 -5.99 20.83
C LEU A 259 -4.74 -6.54 21.53
N MET A 260 -3.58 -6.50 20.89
CA MET A 260 -2.36 -7.14 21.36
C MET A 260 -1.41 -6.15 22.03
N THR A 261 -0.62 -6.63 22.99
CA THR A 261 0.47 -5.86 23.59
C THR A 261 1.34 -5.25 22.47
N PRO A 262 1.53 -3.92 22.44
CA PRO A 262 2.30 -3.27 21.38
C PRO A 262 3.72 -3.82 21.29
N PRO A 263 4.29 -4.01 20.09
CA PRO A 263 5.66 -4.53 19.96
C PRO A 263 6.73 -3.69 20.69
N GLY A 264 6.55 -2.37 20.81
CA GLY A 264 7.43 -1.51 21.59
C GLY A 264 7.45 -1.87 23.09
N GLU A 265 6.33 -2.34 23.65
CA GLU A 265 6.25 -2.86 25.02
C GLU A 265 6.84 -4.27 25.18
N LEU A 266 7.03 -4.99 24.07
CA LEU A 266 7.77 -6.25 24.05
C LEU A 266 9.29 -6.05 23.96
N GLY A 267 9.74 -4.80 23.75
CA GLY A 267 11.16 -4.44 23.63
C GLY A 267 11.65 -4.23 22.20
N ALA A 268 10.77 -4.19 21.19
CA ALA A 268 11.18 -3.93 19.81
C ALA A 268 11.87 -2.55 19.65
N ASP A 269 12.92 -2.49 18.83
CA ASP A 269 13.62 -1.24 18.50
C ASP A 269 13.03 -0.55 17.26
N ILE A 270 12.56 -1.38 16.32
CA ILE A 270 11.99 -0.98 15.04
C ILE A 270 10.73 -1.81 14.79
N VAL A 271 9.63 -1.16 14.41
CA VAL A 271 8.38 -1.84 14.07
C VAL A 271 7.95 -1.43 12.68
N VAL A 272 7.61 -2.40 11.84
CA VAL A 272 7.18 -2.19 10.45
C VAL A 272 5.87 -2.92 10.16
N GLY A 273 5.19 -2.55 9.08
CA GLY A 273 3.98 -3.24 8.65
C GLY A 273 3.26 -2.50 7.53
N SER A 274 2.16 -3.08 7.06
CA SER A 274 1.25 -2.45 6.10
C SER A 274 0.06 -1.81 6.83
N ALA A 275 -0.31 -0.58 6.44
CA ALA A 275 -1.54 0.06 6.89
C ALA A 275 -2.73 -0.22 5.96
N GLN A 276 -2.61 -1.17 5.02
CA GLN A 276 -3.62 -1.48 4.00
C GLN A 276 -5.02 -1.70 4.59
N ARG A 277 -5.14 -2.56 5.60
CA ARG A 277 -6.43 -2.96 6.17
C ARG A 277 -7.16 -1.86 6.94
N PHE A 278 -6.60 -0.66 7.01
CA PHE A 278 -7.27 0.54 7.49
C PHE A 278 -7.88 1.29 6.31
N GLY A 279 -8.82 0.64 5.63
CA GLY A 279 -9.67 1.26 4.62
C GLY A 279 -8.99 1.53 3.28
N VAL A 280 -7.93 0.81 2.92
CA VAL A 280 -7.34 0.87 1.56
C VAL A 280 -7.57 -0.47 0.86
N PRO A 281 -8.19 -0.52 -0.34
CA PRO A 281 -8.45 -1.78 -1.05
C PRO A 281 -7.19 -2.58 -1.36
N MET A 282 -7.29 -3.91 -1.46
CA MET A 282 -6.13 -4.78 -1.77
C MET A 282 -5.52 -4.48 -3.15
N ALA A 283 -6.37 -4.13 -4.12
CA ALA A 283 -6.02 -3.62 -5.43
C ALA A 283 -4.94 -4.44 -6.15
N TYR A 284 -4.99 -5.77 -5.99
CA TYR A 284 -4.01 -6.70 -6.55
C TYR A 284 -2.55 -6.36 -6.19
N GLY A 285 -2.32 -5.83 -4.98
CA GLY A 285 -0.99 -5.62 -4.41
C GLY A 285 -0.67 -4.18 -4.01
N GLY A 286 -1.45 -3.19 -4.46
CA GLY A 286 -1.23 -1.81 -4.07
C GLY A 286 -1.99 -0.77 -4.88
N PRO A 287 -1.82 0.51 -4.55
CA PRO A 287 -0.84 1.03 -3.58
C PRO A 287 -1.31 0.94 -2.12
N HIS A 288 -0.38 0.71 -1.18
CA HIS A 288 -0.65 0.71 0.27
C HIS A 288 0.47 1.44 1.02
N ALA A 289 0.13 2.24 2.03
CA ALA A 289 1.15 2.83 2.88
C ALA A 289 1.69 1.81 3.87
N ALA A 290 2.97 1.48 3.76
CA ALA A 290 3.69 0.83 4.84
C ALA A 290 4.16 1.84 5.89
N PHE A 291 4.41 1.37 7.11
CA PHE A 291 4.93 2.20 8.19
C PHE A 291 6.25 1.65 8.73
N ILE A 292 7.04 2.55 9.31
CA ILE A 292 8.18 2.20 10.17
C ILE A 292 8.18 3.12 11.39
N ALA A 293 8.31 2.52 12.57
CA ALA A 293 8.36 3.21 13.85
C ALA A 293 9.62 2.81 14.64
N THR A 294 10.13 3.71 15.47
CA THR A 294 11.36 3.53 16.24
C THR A 294 11.41 4.45 17.47
N HIS A 295 12.43 4.26 18.31
CA HIS A 295 12.79 5.16 19.41
C HIS A 295 13.27 6.53 18.93
N GLU A 296 13.05 7.58 19.74
CA GLU A 296 13.46 8.94 19.40
C GLU A 296 14.97 9.07 19.13
N SER A 297 15.80 8.33 19.88
CA SER A 297 17.25 8.27 19.71
C SER A 297 17.69 7.78 18.31
N ALA A 298 16.84 7.01 17.63
CA ALA A 298 17.08 6.44 16.31
C ALA A 298 16.47 7.27 15.17
N ALA A 299 15.76 8.37 15.45
CA ALA A 299 15.06 9.18 14.44
C ALA A 299 15.96 9.70 13.30
N ARG A 300 17.27 9.86 13.56
CA ARG A 300 18.26 10.28 12.55
C ARG A 300 18.58 9.20 11.51
N ALA A 301 18.28 7.93 11.79
CA ALA A 301 18.49 6.80 10.88
C ALA A 301 17.22 6.39 10.12
N LEU A 302 16.08 7.01 10.44
CA LEU A 302 14.78 6.69 9.86
C LEU A 302 14.78 6.93 8.33
N PRO A 303 14.26 6.00 7.52
CA PRO A 303 14.07 6.18 6.08
C PRO A 303 12.85 7.05 5.78
N GLY A 304 12.88 7.71 4.63
CA GLY A 304 11.76 8.51 4.13
C GLY A 304 11.44 9.76 4.95
N ARG A 305 10.26 10.31 4.66
CA ARG A 305 9.81 11.61 5.17
C ARG A 305 9.30 11.48 6.61
N LEU A 306 9.39 12.58 7.36
CA LEU A 306 8.87 12.69 8.73
C LEU A 306 8.23 14.06 8.87
N VAL A 307 6.97 14.13 9.24
CA VAL A 307 6.30 15.39 9.60
C VAL A 307 6.63 15.73 11.05
N GLY A 308 6.99 16.99 11.29
CA GLY A 308 7.23 17.51 12.63
C GLY A 308 6.45 18.81 12.88
N VAL A 309 6.15 19.05 14.15
CA VAL A 309 5.58 20.31 14.63
C VAL A 309 6.71 21.34 14.78
N SER A 310 6.46 22.54 14.27
CA SER A 310 7.33 23.72 14.33
C SER A 310 6.48 24.94 14.67
N THR A 311 7.08 26.13 14.65
CA THR A 311 6.40 27.41 14.79
C THR A 311 6.58 28.28 13.54
N ASP A 312 5.56 29.04 13.17
CA ASP A 312 5.65 30.05 12.11
C ASP A 312 6.21 31.40 12.61
N THR A 313 6.28 32.40 11.73
CA THR A 313 6.81 33.75 12.06
C THR A 313 5.95 34.53 13.06
N ALA A 314 4.70 34.11 13.30
CA ALA A 314 3.79 34.68 14.29
C ALA A 314 3.76 33.87 15.60
N GLY A 315 4.61 32.84 15.73
CA GLY A 315 4.67 31.96 16.91
C GLY A 315 3.55 30.93 16.99
N ARG A 316 2.77 30.73 15.91
CA ARG A 316 1.69 29.74 15.87
C ARG A 316 2.27 28.35 15.55
N PRO A 317 1.74 27.26 16.12
CA PRO A 317 2.11 25.91 15.70
C PRO A 317 1.86 25.70 14.20
N ALA A 318 2.85 25.16 13.50
CA ALA A 318 2.79 24.86 12.07
C ALA A 318 3.55 23.57 11.77
N LEU A 319 3.11 22.83 10.76
CA LEU A 319 3.69 21.54 10.39
C LEU A 319 4.69 21.70 9.23
N ARG A 320 5.72 20.87 9.20
CA ARG A 320 6.65 20.77 8.07
C ARG A 320 7.31 19.40 8.00
N LEU A 321 7.96 19.11 6.88
CA LEU A 321 8.90 17.99 6.82
C LEU A 321 10.13 18.30 7.70
N ALA A 322 10.46 17.37 8.59
CA ALA A 322 11.50 17.46 9.61
C ALA A 322 12.69 16.53 9.29
N LEU A 323 13.87 16.91 9.76
CA LEU A 323 15.11 16.14 9.60
C LEU A 323 15.40 15.74 8.13
N GLN A 324 15.10 16.64 7.18
CA GLN A 324 15.20 16.37 5.74
C GLN A 324 16.63 16.07 5.27
N THR A 325 17.65 16.40 6.07
CA THR A 325 19.06 16.04 5.77
C THR A 325 19.30 14.54 5.75
N ARG A 326 18.34 13.70 6.17
CA ARG A 326 18.40 12.24 5.99
C ARG A 326 18.10 11.80 4.56
N GLU A 327 17.36 12.60 3.80
CA GLU A 327 16.73 12.20 2.53
C GLU A 327 17.68 12.41 1.33
N GLN A 328 17.41 11.65 0.25
CA GLN A 328 18.24 11.60 -0.96
C GLN A 328 18.49 12.97 -1.61
N HIS A 329 17.52 13.90 -1.56
CA HIS A 329 17.65 15.20 -2.24
C HIS A 329 18.68 16.12 -1.58
N ILE A 330 19.09 15.83 -0.33
CA ILE A 330 20.17 16.54 0.36
C ILE A 330 21.42 15.67 0.44
N ARG A 331 21.29 14.42 0.88
CA ARG A 331 22.43 13.56 1.20
C ARG A 331 22.87 12.59 0.12
N ARG A 332 22.08 12.44 -0.95
CA ARG A 332 22.38 11.58 -2.10
C ARG A 332 22.79 10.17 -1.65
N GLU A 333 23.96 9.69 -2.03
CA GLU A 333 24.48 8.36 -1.68
C GLU A 333 24.69 8.14 -0.16
N LYS A 334 24.72 9.21 0.65
CA LYS A 334 24.84 9.14 2.12
C LYS A 334 23.48 9.23 2.84
N ALA A 335 22.39 9.24 2.08
CA ALA A 335 21.03 9.27 2.62
C ALA A 335 20.73 7.98 3.39
N THR A 336 19.66 8.00 4.20
CA THR A 336 19.24 6.80 4.95
C THR A 336 18.56 5.76 4.06
N SER A 337 18.05 6.17 2.90
CA SER A 337 17.37 5.36 1.89
C SER A 337 17.35 6.12 0.54
N ASN A 338 17.12 5.41 -0.57
CA ASN A 338 16.88 5.99 -1.89
C ASN A 338 15.42 6.48 -2.09
N ILE A 339 14.52 6.19 -1.15
CA ILE A 339 13.10 6.52 -1.28
C ILE A 339 12.86 8.02 -1.51
N CYS A 340 11.99 8.35 -2.47
CA CYS A 340 11.59 9.72 -2.79
C CYS A 340 10.06 9.87 -2.82
N THR A 341 9.43 9.27 -3.84
CA THR A 341 7.98 9.04 -3.84
C THR A 341 7.69 7.93 -2.83
N ALA A 342 6.67 8.14 -2.01
CA ALA A 342 6.16 7.17 -1.04
C ALA A 342 4.62 7.10 -1.21
N GLN A 343 3.89 6.68 -0.18
CA GLN A 343 2.46 6.36 -0.28
C GLN A 343 1.58 7.34 0.50
N VAL A 344 1.80 8.65 0.29
CA VAL A 344 1.17 9.73 1.09
C VAL A 344 -0.36 9.69 1.06
N LEU A 345 -0.97 9.53 -0.12
CA LEU A 345 -2.43 9.50 -0.24
C LEU A 345 -3.03 8.34 0.58
N LEU A 346 -2.38 7.19 0.54
CA LEU A 346 -2.84 5.98 1.22
C LEU A 346 -2.58 6.05 2.73
N ALA A 347 -1.48 6.69 3.14
CA ALA A 347 -1.22 7.00 4.55
C ALA A 347 -2.29 7.94 5.12
N ASN A 348 -2.71 8.94 4.34
CA ASN A 348 -3.81 9.82 4.71
C ASN A 348 -5.12 9.05 4.85
N ILE A 349 -5.45 8.14 3.91
CA ILE A 349 -6.65 7.30 3.99
C ILE A 349 -6.63 6.45 5.26
N ALA A 350 -5.52 5.78 5.57
CA ALA A 350 -5.38 4.98 6.80
C ALA A 350 -5.50 5.85 8.07
N GLY A 351 -4.90 7.04 8.08
CA GLY A 351 -5.07 8.01 9.17
C GLY A 351 -6.52 8.46 9.33
N PHE A 352 -7.23 8.70 8.23
CA PHE A 352 -8.65 9.06 8.22
C PHE A 352 -9.56 7.93 8.66
N TYR A 353 -9.23 6.69 8.32
CA TYR A 353 -9.91 5.49 8.81
C TYR A 353 -9.85 5.43 10.34
N ALA A 354 -8.66 5.59 10.92
CA ALA A 354 -8.49 5.63 12.37
C ALA A 354 -9.18 6.83 13.02
N VAL A 355 -9.17 8.01 12.39
CA VAL A 355 -9.90 9.20 12.86
C VAL A 355 -11.42 8.97 12.88
N TYR A 356 -11.95 8.33 11.84
CA TYR A 356 -13.38 8.11 11.68
C TYR A 356 -13.92 7.06 12.65
N HIS A 357 -13.18 5.95 12.82
CA HIS A 357 -13.57 4.88 13.74
C HIS A 357 -13.24 5.18 15.20
N GLY A 358 -12.14 5.90 15.45
CA GLY A 358 -11.59 6.11 16.78
C GLY A 358 -11.23 4.81 17.50
N PRO A 359 -10.78 4.89 18.76
CA PRO A 359 -10.36 3.71 19.51
C PRO A 359 -11.48 2.68 19.70
N VAL A 360 -12.72 3.14 19.92
CA VAL A 360 -13.89 2.25 20.13
C VAL A 360 -14.26 1.51 18.85
N GLY A 361 -14.29 2.21 17.71
CA GLY A 361 -14.64 1.61 16.43
C GLY A 361 -13.60 0.58 15.97
N LEU A 362 -12.32 0.91 16.11
CA LEU A 362 -11.22 -0.01 15.79
C LEU A 362 -11.22 -1.23 16.70
N ALA A 363 -11.40 -1.06 18.01
CA ALA A 363 -11.50 -2.19 18.96
C ALA A 363 -12.67 -3.12 18.60
N ARG A 364 -13.83 -2.57 18.22
CA ARG A 364 -14.97 -3.36 17.75
C ARG A 364 -14.66 -4.14 16.46
N ILE A 365 -13.93 -3.55 15.52
CA ILE A 365 -13.55 -4.21 14.26
C ILE A 365 -12.56 -5.34 14.53
N ALA A 366 -11.54 -5.09 15.34
CA ALA A 366 -10.55 -6.08 15.72
C ALA A 366 -11.17 -7.23 16.52
N GLU A 367 -11.99 -6.95 17.55
CA GLU A 367 -12.67 -7.98 18.34
C GLU A 367 -13.65 -8.80 17.50
N ARG A 368 -14.40 -8.18 16.56
CA ARG A 368 -15.27 -8.93 15.66
C ARG A 368 -14.49 -9.91 14.79
N THR A 369 -13.40 -9.44 14.20
CA THR A 369 -12.52 -10.25 13.33
C THR A 369 -11.92 -11.42 14.12
N HIS A 370 -11.38 -11.14 15.31
CA HIS A 370 -10.84 -12.15 16.21
C HIS A 370 -11.89 -13.18 16.66
N ARG A 371 -13.10 -12.73 16.98
CA ARG A 371 -14.18 -13.61 17.44
C ARG A 371 -14.67 -14.54 16.33
N LEU A 372 -14.82 -14.04 15.10
CA LEU A 372 -15.16 -14.87 13.94
C LEU A 372 -14.09 -15.95 13.69
N THR A 373 -12.83 -15.58 13.82
CA THR A 373 -11.69 -16.50 13.72
C THR A 373 -11.75 -17.57 14.80
N SER A 374 -12.03 -17.18 16.06
CA SER A 374 -12.15 -18.12 17.17
C SER A 374 -13.33 -19.08 16.99
N ILE A 375 -14.46 -18.62 16.44
CA ILE A 375 -15.60 -19.47 16.08
C ILE A 375 -15.21 -20.50 15.02
N ALA A 376 -14.48 -20.08 13.98
CA ALA A 376 -13.96 -21.00 12.96
C ALA A 376 -13.00 -22.02 13.57
N ALA A 377 -12.08 -21.59 14.42
CA ALA A 377 -11.11 -22.44 15.10
C ALA A 377 -11.77 -23.51 15.97
N GLN A 378 -12.77 -23.12 16.77
CA GLN A 378 -13.52 -24.05 17.62
C GLN A 378 -14.24 -25.11 16.78
N ALA A 379 -14.94 -24.70 15.72
CA ALA A 379 -15.65 -25.63 14.84
C ALA A 379 -14.68 -26.58 14.10
N LEU A 380 -13.52 -26.09 13.67
CA LEU A 380 -12.46 -26.92 13.08
C LEU A 380 -11.97 -27.98 14.07
N ARG A 381 -11.70 -27.60 15.32
CA ARG A 381 -11.25 -28.51 16.40
C ARG A 381 -12.31 -29.55 16.74
N ASP A 382 -13.56 -29.14 16.94
CA ASP A 382 -14.67 -30.04 17.24
C ASP A 382 -14.92 -31.02 16.07
N GLY A 383 -14.66 -30.58 14.84
CA GLY A 383 -14.66 -31.38 13.63
C GLY A 383 -13.43 -32.28 13.43
N GLY A 384 -12.52 -32.35 14.40
CA GLY A 384 -11.33 -33.19 14.37
C GLY A 384 -10.20 -32.68 13.47
N ARG A 385 -10.22 -31.41 13.05
CA ARG A 385 -9.11 -30.79 12.28
C ARG A 385 -8.00 -30.36 13.22
N ARG A 386 -6.75 -30.55 12.79
CA ARG A 386 -5.57 -30.13 13.53
C ARG A 386 -5.20 -28.69 13.14
N LEU A 387 -5.36 -27.75 14.07
CA LEU A 387 -4.79 -26.42 13.92
C LEU A 387 -3.30 -26.47 14.25
N ARG A 388 -2.49 -25.74 13.48
CA ARG A 388 -1.05 -25.64 13.70
C ARG A 388 -0.71 -24.95 15.03
N HIS A 389 -1.51 -23.95 15.38
CA HIS A 389 -1.30 -23.08 16.53
C HIS A 389 -2.49 -23.11 17.49
N ASP A 390 -2.20 -22.86 18.76
CA ASP A 390 -3.20 -22.66 19.80
C ASP A 390 -3.60 -21.21 20.03
N THR A 391 -2.87 -20.29 19.41
CA THR A 391 -3.11 -18.85 19.51
C THR A 391 -3.30 -18.23 18.13
N TRP A 392 -4.15 -17.21 18.05
CA TRP A 392 -4.39 -16.46 16.82
C TRP A 392 -4.97 -15.08 17.09
N PHE A 393 -4.73 -14.15 16.16
CA PHE A 393 -5.56 -12.97 15.99
C PHE A 393 -6.69 -13.28 14.99
N ASP A 394 -6.36 -13.34 13.70
CA ASP A 394 -7.33 -13.50 12.61
C ASP A 394 -7.01 -14.63 11.61
N THR A 395 -5.87 -15.29 11.81
CA THR A 395 -5.33 -16.27 10.87
C THR A 395 -5.21 -17.64 11.52
N LEU A 396 -5.69 -18.67 10.83
CA LEU A 396 -5.59 -20.08 11.22
C LEU A 396 -4.84 -20.86 10.16
N THR A 397 -4.04 -21.84 10.58
CA THR A 397 -3.47 -22.85 9.68
C THR A 397 -3.97 -24.23 10.05
N VAL A 398 -4.57 -24.92 9.09
CA VAL A 398 -5.10 -26.29 9.25
C VAL A 398 -4.12 -27.26 8.60
N ASP A 399 -3.57 -28.17 9.41
CA ASP A 399 -2.62 -29.17 8.95
C ASP A 399 -3.24 -30.56 8.77
N GLY A 400 -2.53 -31.45 8.06
CA GLY A 400 -2.94 -32.84 7.87
C GLY A 400 -4.06 -32.99 6.85
N VAL A 401 -4.14 -32.08 5.89
CA VAL A 401 -5.13 -32.06 4.81
C VAL A 401 -4.44 -32.18 3.45
N ASP A 402 -5.18 -32.57 2.42
CA ASP A 402 -4.72 -32.42 1.04
C ASP A 402 -5.03 -30.98 0.60
N ALA A 403 -4.00 -30.13 0.55
CA ALA A 403 -4.18 -28.71 0.25
C ALA A 403 -4.80 -28.49 -1.14
N ASP A 404 -4.45 -29.30 -2.13
CA ASP A 404 -5.00 -29.24 -3.49
C ASP A 404 -6.50 -29.56 -3.50
N ALA A 405 -6.91 -30.59 -2.78
CA ALA A 405 -8.33 -30.94 -2.65
C ALA A 405 -9.13 -29.87 -1.94
N VAL A 406 -8.60 -29.35 -0.83
CA VAL A 406 -9.24 -28.29 -0.03
C VAL A 406 -9.41 -27.00 -0.85
N LEU A 407 -8.37 -26.57 -1.56
CA LEU A 407 -8.44 -25.37 -2.38
C LEU A 407 -9.44 -25.50 -3.54
N ARG A 408 -9.56 -26.67 -4.16
CA ARG A 408 -10.60 -26.90 -5.19
C ARG A 408 -12.01 -26.71 -4.61
N VAL A 409 -12.30 -27.31 -3.45
CA VAL A 409 -13.61 -27.17 -2.80
C VAL A 409 -13.86 -25.71 -2.38
N ALA A 410 -12.85 -25.01 -1.86
CA ALA A 410 -12.95 -23.59 -1.54
C ALA A 410 -13.32 -22.75 -2.76
N ARG A 411 -12.71 -23.03 -3.92
CA ARG A 411 -13.02 -22.32 -5.17
C ARG A 411 -14.45 -22.56 -5.64
N ASP A 412 -14.98 -23.77 -5.49
CA ASP A 412 -16.39 -24.08 -5.78
C ASP A 412 -17.34 -23.28 -4.87
N LEU A 413 -16.90 -22.98 -3.64
CA LEU A 413 -17.60 -22.15 -2.65
C LEU A 413 -17.31 -20.64 -2.74
N ARG A 414 -16.64 -20.21 -3.82
CA ARG A 414 -16.27 -18.80 -4.08
C ARG A 414 -15.36 -18.21 -2.99
N LEU A 415 -14.47 -19.04 -2.44
CA LEU A 415 -13.42 -18.66 -1.49
C LEU A 415 -12.05 -18.91 -2.10
N ASP A 416 -11.08 -18.05 -1.77
CA ASP A 416 -9.66 -18.36 -1.97
C ASP A 416 -8.98 -18.52 -0.61
N LEU A 417 -8.30 -19.65 -0.40
CA LEU A 417 -7.53 -19.91 0.82
C LEU A 417 -6.04 -19.92 0.50
N ARG A 418 -5.20 -19.77 1.52
CA ARG A 418 -3.75 -19.86 1.35
C ARG A 418 -3.32 -21.32 1.24
N ARG A 419 -2.57 -21.66 0.19
CA ARG A 419 -1.69 -22.84 0.23
C ARG A 419 -0.50 -22.51 1.13
N VAL A 420 -0.35 -23.21 2.25
CA VAL A 420 0.85 -23.07 3.09
C VAL A 420 1.93 -24.02 2.59
N ASP A 421 1.55 -25.28 2.38
CA ASP A 421 2.38 -26.33 1.78
C ASP A 421 1.45 -27.41 1.18
N ALA A 422 1.96 -28.61 0.88
CA ALA A 422 1.14 -29.70 0.33
C ALA A 422 0.14 -30.30 1.33
N GLY A 423 0.45 -30.22 2.63
CA GLY A 423 -0.29 -30.83 3.74
C GLY A 423 -1.14 -29.84 4.57
N SER A 424 -1.09 -28.54 4.23
CA SER A 424 -1.64 -27.47 5.08
C SER A 424 -2.21 -26.30 4.28
N VAL A 425 -3.29 -25.72 4.82
CA VAL A 425 -3.94 -24.52 4.28
C VAL A 425 -4.11 -23.45 5.34
N GLY A 426 -4.03 -22.18 4.95
CA GLY A 426 -4.25 -21.01 5.80
C GLY A 426 -5.58 -20.33 5.50
N LEU A 427 -6.23 -19.80 6.53
CA LEU A 427 -7.46 -19.02 6.47
C LEU A 427 -7.28 -17.75 7.31
N THR A 428 -7.30 -16.59 6.67
CA THR A 428 -7.24 -15.28 7.32
C THR A 428 -8.59 -14.59 7.19
N PHE A 429 -9.23 -14.29 8.32
CA PHE A 429 -10.47 -13.52 8.37
C PHE A 429 -10.17 -12.03 8.52
N ASP A 430 -11.13 -11.19 8.17
CA ASP A 430 -10.93 -9.75 8.09
C ASP A 430 -12.20 -8.95 8.40
N GLU A 431 -12.14 -7.63 8.19
CA GLU A 431 -13.26 -6.74 8.46
C GLU A 431 -14.51 -7.09 7.63
N THR A 432 -14.33 -7.63 6.42
CA THR A 432 -15.44 -8.00 5.53
C THR A 432 -16.06 -9.35 5.90
N SER A 433 -15.39 -10.12 6.75
CA SER A 433 -15.84 -11.43 7.18
C SER A 433 -17.13 -11.35 7.99
N THR A 434 -18.02 -12.32 7.76
CA THR A 434 -19.29 -12.50 8.44
C THR A 434 -19.44 -13.95 8.91
N LEU A 435 -20.47 -14.26 9.69
CA LEU A 435 -20.80 -15.65 10.01
C LEU A 435 -21.11 -16.51 8.76
N ASP A 436 -21.55 -15.90 7.66
CA ASP A 436 -21.71 -16.61 6.38
C ASP A 436 -20.35 -17.01 5.79
N VAL A 437 -19.39 -16.08 5.78
CA VAL A 437 -18.01 -16.38 5.33
C VAL A 437 -17.40 -17.49 6.17
N VAL A 438 -17.57 -17.44 7.51
CA VAL A 438 -17.14 -18.52 8.40
C VAL A 438 -17.83 -19.84 8.08
N SER A 439 -19.14 -19.82 7.81
CA SER A 439 -19.89 -21.03 7.45
C SER A 439 -19.38 -21.63 6.15
N ARG A 440 -19.21 -20.82 5.09
CA ARG A 440 -18.63 -21.27 3.81
C ARG A 440 -17.21 -21.81 3.97
N ALA A 441 -16.39 -21.17 4.82
CA ALA A 441 -15.03 -21.65 5.10
C ALA A 441 -15.03 -23.02 5.80
N LEU A 442 -16.02 -23.29 6.66
CA LEU A 442 -16.18 -24.59 7.33
C LEU A 442 -16.79 -25.66 6.40
N ASP A 443 -17.67 -25.27 5.48
CA ASP A 443 -18.22 -26.16 4.44
C ASP A 443 -17.13 -26.78 3.58
N VAL A 444 -16.01 -26.07 3.36
CA VAL A 444 -14.80 -26.60 2.69
C VAL A 444 -14.29 -27.88 3.36
N PHE A 445 -14.44 -27.99 4.68
CA PHE A 445 -14.02 -29.12 5.48
C PHE A 445 -15.16 -30.10 5.81
N GLY A 446 -16.37 -29.87 5.28
CA GLY A 446 -17.59 -30.61 5.60
C GLY A 446 -18.09 -30.39 7.02
N LEU A 447 -17.84 -29.20 7.58
CA LEU A 447 -18.17 -28.83 8.96
C LEU A 447 -19.19 -27.69 8.99
N SER A 448 -19.85 -27.49 10.13
CA SER A 448 -20.88 -26.46 10.31
C SER A 448 -20.66 -25.64 11.58
N VAL A 449 -21.09 -24.38 11.57
CA VAL A 449 -21.10 -23.52 12.76
C VAL A 449 -22.23 -23.94 13.71
N ALA A 450 -21.91 -24.20 14.98
CA ALA A 450 -22.90 -24.32 16.06
C ALA A 450 -23.41 -22.93 16.49
N ARG A 451 -24.41 -22.41 15.76
CA ARG A 451 -24.88 -21.01 15.89
C ARG A 451 -25.37 -20.65 17.28
N GLU A 452 -25.91 -21.60 18.02
CA GLU A 452 -26.46 -21.41 19.37
C GLU A 452 -25.35 -21.27 20.43
N ALA A 453 -24.13 -21.71 20.13
CA ALA A 453 -23.00 -21.74 21.06
C ALA A 453 -21.90 -20.72 20.73
N ILE A 454 -22.05 -19.92 19.66
CA ILE A 454 -21.01 -18.98 19.19
C ILE A 454 -20.59 -17.98 20.26
N ASP A 455 -21.50 -17.62 21.17
CA ASP A 455 -21.19 -16.63 22.18
C ASP A 455 -20.28 -17.15 23.31
N ALA A 456 -20.23 -18.47 23.50
CA ALA A 456 -19.44 -19.15 24.51
C ALA A 456 -18.04 -19.60 24.03
N VAL A 457 -17.71 -19.35 22.76
CA VAL A 457 -16.43 -19.76 22.18
C VAL A 457 -15.26 -19.03 22.86
N PRO A 458 -14.23 -19.75 23.34
CA PRO A 458 -13.09 -19.14 23.99
C PRO A 458 -12.24 -18.31 23.02
N SER A 459 -11.58 -17.28 23.55
CA SER A 459 -10.61 -16.44 22.84
C SER A 459 -9.34 -17.24 22.49
N GLY A 460 -8.89 -17.16 21.24
CA GLY A 460 -7.56 -17.63 20.82
C GLY A 460 -6.42 -16.69 21.18
N LEU A 461 -6.71 -15.48 21.68
CA LEU A 461 -5.72 -14.53 22.14
C LEU A 461 -5.49 -14.70 23.66
N PRO A 462 -4.28 -15.07 24.12
CA PRO A 462 -3.97 -15.21 25.54
C PRO A 462 -4.08 -13.89 26.30
N ASP A 463 -4.52 -13.92 27.55
CA ASP A 463 -4.64 -12.72 28.40
C ASP A 463 -3.29 -11.99 28.58
N SER A 464 -2.18 -12.73 28.62
CA SER A 464 -0.82 -12.17 28.72
C SER A 464 -0.37 -11.39 27.47
N SER A 465 -1.03 -11.63 26.34
CA SER A 465 -0.77 -10.96 25.07
C SER A 465 -1.78 -9.85 24.77
N ARG A 466 -2.79 -9.65 25.64
CA ARG A 466 -3.80 -8.61 25.45
C ARG A 466 -3.25 -7.24 25.83
N ARG A 467 -3.63 -6.25 25.02
CA ARG A 467 -3.32 -4.84 25.24
C ARG A 467 -4.03 -4.33 26.49
N THR A 468 -3.33 -3.54 27.30
CA THR A 468 -3.87 -2.97 28.55
C THR A 468 -3.86 -1.45 28.61
N ASP A 469 -3.08 -0.79 27.75
CA ASP A 469 -2.99 0.67 27.68
C ASP A 469 -4.16 1.28 26.86
N ARG A 470 -4.20 2.61 26.81
CA ARG A 470 -5.27 3.34 26.10
C ARG A 470 -4.87 3.60 24.66
N LEU A 471 -5.74 3.22 23.73
CA LEU A 471 -5.61 3.46 22.30
C LEU A 471 -6.02 4.89 21.90
N LEU A 472 -5.30 5.45 20.92
CA LEU A 472 -5.68 6.65 20.15
C LEU A 472 -6.21 7.78 21.02
N THR A 473 -5.40 8.21 21.99
CA THR A 473 -5.81 9.14 23.06
C THR A 473 -5.94 10.59 22.59
N GLN A 474 -5.35 10.95 21.45
CA GLN A 474 -5.42 12.32 20.94
C GLN A 474 -6.85 12.72 20.54
N THR A 475 -7.16 14.01 20.69
CA THR A 475 -8.48 14.59 20.38
C THR A 475 -8.93 14.32 18.94
N VAL A 476 -8.00 14.27 17.98
CA VAL A 476 -8.33 14.05 16.56
C VAL A 476 -9.04 12.71 16.32
N PHE A 477 -8.67 11.65 17.05
CA PHE A 477 -9.28 10.32 16.94
C PHE A 477 -10.60 10.18 17.70
N ASN A 478 -11.02 11.21 18.42
CA ASN A 478 -12.18 11.17 19.32
C ASN A 478 -13.26 12.22 18.95
N ARG A 479 -13.12 12.90 17.81
CA ARG A 479 -13.96 14.07 17.46
C ARG A 479 -14.80 13.90 16.19
N TYR A 480 -14.35 13.13 15.20
CA TYR A 480 -14.91 13.16 13.84
C TYR A 480 -15.62 11.85 13.46
N HIS A 481 -16.52 11.37 14.34
CA HIS A 481 -17.15 10.03 14.18
C HIS A 481 -18.49 10.07 13.43
N THR A 482 -19.13 11.24 13.31
CA THR A 482 -20.28 11.38 12.40
C THR A 482 -19.81 11.71 11.00
N GLU A 483 -20.54 11.24 9.99
CA GLU A 483 -20.19 11.52 8.58
C GLU A 483 -20.14 13.02 8.27
N HIS A 484 -21.03 13.82 8.87
CA HIS A 484 -21.03 15.28 8.69
C HIS A 484 -19.79 15.95 9.30
N GLU A 485 -19.33 15.49 10.46
CA GLU A 485 -18.10 16.00 11.09
C GLU A 485 -16.87 15.62 10.29
N MET A 486 -16.81 14.37 9.83
CA MET A 486 -15.73 13.86 8.99
C MET A 486 -15.66 14.60 7.65
N LEU A 487 -16.80 14.78 6.97
CA LEU A 487 -16.89 15.56 5.74
C LEU A 487 -16.33 16.98 5.91
N ARG A 488 -16.73 17.67 6.99
CA ARG A 488 -16.21 19.00 7.33
C ARG A 488 -14.73 18.99 7.69
N TYR A 489 -14.24 17.92 8.32
CA TYR A 489 -12.82 17.77 8.64
C TYR A 489 -11.98 17.63 7.37
N LEU A 490 -12.32 16.66 6.52
CA LEU A 490 -11.67 16.44 5.24
C LEU A 490 -11.67 17.72 4.39
N ARG A 491 -12.81 18.41 4.30
CA ARG A 491 -12.89 19.67 3.57
C ARG A 491 -11.97 20.75 4.13
N ARG A 492 -11.94 20.93 5.45
CA ARG A 492 -11.04 21.92 6.09
C ARG A 492 -9.57 21.66 5.81
N LEU A 493 -9.15 20.39 5.77
CA LEU A 493 -7.77 20.04 5.44
C LEU A 493 -7.49 20.31 3.97
N ALA A 494 -8.34 19.83 3.05
CA ALA A 494 -8.19 20.09 1.63
C ALA A 494 -8.11 21.60 1.30
N ASP A 495 -8.88 22.43 2.00
CA ASP A 495 -8.87 23.88 1.77
C ASP A 495 -7.53 24.55 2.12
N ARG A 496 -6.72 23.95 3.00
CA ARG A 496 -5.39 24.43 3.39
C ARG A 496 -4.29 24.05 2.41
N ASP A 497 -4.62 23.26 1.39
CA ASP A 497 -3.67 22.76 0.41
C ASP A 497 -3.89 23.43 -0.95
N LEU A 498 -2.79 23.62 -1.67
CA LEU A 498 -2.80 24.01 -3.07
C LEU A 498 -2.53 22.76 -3.93
N ALA A 499 -3.47 22.48 -4.84
CA ALA A 499 -3.52 21.31 -5.72
C ALA A 499 -3.86 21.76 -7.16
N LEU A 500 -3.83 20.85 -8.14
CA LEU A 500 -3.96 21.20 -9.57
C LEU A 500 -5.38 21.63 -9.97
N ASP A 501 -6.38 21.31 -9.14
CA ASP A 501 -7.74 21.83 -9.30
C ASP A 501 -7.84 23.35 -9.06
N ARG A 502 -6.77 23.97 -8.51
CA ARG A 502 -6.71 25.41 -8.24
C ARG A 502 -5.83 26.17 -9.23
N THR A 503 -4.63 25.67 -9.50
CA THR A 503 -3.64 26.38 -10.32
C THR A 503 -2.52 25.45 -10.78
N MET A 504 -1.73 25.92 -11.75
CA MET A 504 -0.50 25.26 -12.17
C MET A 504 0.48 25.15 -10.99
N ILE A 505 1.08 23.97 -10.82
CA ILE A 505 2.17 23.71 -9.87
C ILE A 505 3.43 23.37 -10.70
N PRO A 506 4.25 24.35 -11.11
CA PRO A 506 5.33 24.15 -12.08
C PRO A 506 6.60 23.58 -11.43
N LEU A 507 6.48 22.41 -10.79
CA LEU A 507 7.61 21.72 -10.18
C LEU A 507 8.47 21.03 -11.24
N GLY A 508 9.68 21.53 -11.43
CA GLY A 508 10.69 20.86 -12.26
C GLY A 508 10.92 19.42 -11.79
N SER A 509 11.17 18.52 -12.74
CA SER A 509 11.35 17.08 -12.52
C SER A 509 10.14 16.31 -11.96
N CYS A 510 8.97 16.94 -11.81
CA CYS A 510 7.77 16.29 -11.27
C CYS A 510 6.66 16.06 -12.32
N THR A 511 6.73 16.74 -13.47
CA THR A 511 5.75 16.63 -14.58
C THR A 511 4.30 16.70 -14.07
N MET A 512 3.94 17.81 -13.42
CA MET A 512 2.60 18.06 -12.87
C MET A 512 1.57 18.32 -13.98
N LYS A 513 1.20 17.26 -14.71
CA LYS A 513 0.24 17.25 -15.81
C LYS A 513 -1.18 16.94 -15.33
N LEU A 514 -2.15 16.92 -16.25
CA LEU A 514 -3.51 16.46 -15.98
C LEU A 514 -3.51 15.01 -15.48
N ASN A 515 -4.26 14.76 -14.41
CA ASN A 515 -4.74 13.43 -14.02
C ASN A 515 -6.19 13.32 -14.52
N GLY A 516 -6.40 12.72 -15.69
CA GLY A 516 -7.70 12.71 -16.35
C GLY A 516 -8.73 11.93 -15.54
N THR A 517 -9.94 12.47 -15.37
CA THR A 517 -11.01 11.78 -14.63
C THR A 517 -11.30 10.39 -15.20
N THR A 518 -11.25 10.25 -16.53
CA THR A 518 -11.41 8.97 -17.23
C THR A 518 -10.30 7.98 -16.87
N GLU A 519 -9.06 8.43 -16.65
CA GLU A 519 -7.93 7.61 -16.21
C GLU A 519 -8.13 7.14 -14.76
N MET A 520 -8.65 8.02 -13.91
CA MET A 520 -8.87 7.75 -12.48
C MET A 520 -10.12 6.91 -12.20
N ALA A 521 -11.09 6.85 -13.12
CA ALA A 521 -12.41 6.29 -12.87
C ALA A 521 -12.41 4.81 -12.46
N SER A 522 -11.45 4.02 -12.95
CA SER A 522 -11.44 2.57 -12.77
C SER A 522 -10.73 2.08 -11.51
N ILE A 523 -9.95 2.94 -10.84
CA ILE A 523 -9.12 2.52 -9.69
C ILE A 523 -9.96 2.09 -8.47
N THR A 524 -11.25 2.46 -8.44
CA THR A 524 -12.21 2.13 -7.37
C THR A 524 -13.23 1.08 -7.80
N TRP A 525 -13.12 0.50 -8.99
CA TRP A 525 -14.03 -0.57 -9.42
C TRP A 525 -13.71 -1.85 -8.65
N PRO A 526 -14.70 -2.52 -8.04
CA PRO A 526 -14.48 -3.70 -7.20
C PRO A 526 -13.68 -4.81 -7.89
N GLU A 527 -13.88 -4.99 -9.21
CA GLU A 527 -13.20 -5.99 -10.03
C GLU A 527 -11.68 -5.76 -10.14
N PHE A 528 -11.19 -4.56 -9.84
CA PHE A 528 -9.77 -4.25 -9.71
C PHE A 528 -9.37 -4.07 -8.23
N ALA A 529 -10.17 -3.34 -7.46
CA ALA A 529 -9.86 -2.93 -6.10
C ALA A 529 -9.92 -4.06 -5.07
N GLU A 530 -10.78 -5.07 -5.26
CA GLU A 530 -11.00 -6.16 -4.29
C GLU A 530 -10.23 -7.45 -4.62
N LEU A 531 -9.44 -7.47 -5.71
CA LEU A 531 -8.60 -8.61 -6.01
C LEU A 531 -7.43 -8.73 -5.03
N HIS A 532 -7.25 -9.92 -4.48
CA HIS A 532 -6.09 -10.24 -3.66
C HIS A 532 -4.85 -10.45 -4.55
N PRO A 533 -3.66 -9.91 -4.21
CA PRO A 533 -2.46 -10.01 -5.06
C PRO A 533 -1.99 -11.44 -5.34
N PHE A 534 -2.25 -12.37 -4.41
CA PHE A 534 -1.93 -13.79 -4.54
C PHE A 534 -3.12 -14.66 -4.94
N ALA A 535 -4.19 -14.06 -5.47
CA ALA A 535 -5.27 -14.82 -6.06
C ALA A 535 -4.74 -15.64 -7.27
N PRO A 536 -5.34 -16.80 -7.57
CA PRO A 536 -4.96 -17.57 -8.75
C PRO A 536 -5.04 -16.76 -10.05
N ASP A 537 -4.12 -17.02 -10.98
CA ASP A 537 -3.95 -16.22 -12.20
C ASP A 537 -5.25 -16.06 -13.02
N ASP A 538 -6.09 -17.10 -13.06
CA ASP A 538 -7.36 -17.09 -13.78
C ASP A 538 -8.38 -16.11 -13.18
N ASP A 539 -8.29 -15.76 -11.90
CA ASP A 539 -9.16 -14.77 -11.26
C ASP A 539 -8.72 -13.33 -11.58
N ALA A 540 -7.48 -13.12 -12.03
CA ALA A 540 -6.93 -11.83 -12.41
C ALA A 540 -6.72 -11.69 -13.93
N ALA A 541 -7.37 -12.53 -14.74
CA ALA A 541 -7.13 -12.60 -16.18
C ALA A 541 -7.25 -11.26 -16.91
N GLY A 542 -8.21 -10.43 -16.52
CA GLY A 542 -8.40 -9.09 -17.07
C GLY A 542 -7.26 -8.14 -16.72
N LEU A 543 -6.85 -8.11 -15.46
CA LEU A 543 -5.74 -7.28 -14.99
C LEU A 543 -4.40 -7.73 -15.60
N ARG A 544 -4.14 -9.04 -15.67
CA ARG A 544 -2.94 -9.58 -16.32
C ARG A 544 -2.85 -9.19 -17.78
N ARG A 545 -3.98 -9.23 -18.50
CA ARG A 545 -4.03 -8.78 -19.89
C ARG A 545 -3.79 -7.26 -20.00
N LEU A 546 -4.39 -6.46 -19.12
CA LEU A 546 -4.16 -5.02 -19.08
C LEU A 546 -2.67 -4.69 -18.84
N ILE A 547 -2.03 -5.38 -17.89
CA ILE A 547 -0.60 -5.23 -17.58
C ILE A 547 0.25 -5.60 -18.81
N GLY A 548 -0.02 -6.73 -19.46
CA GLY A 548 0.74 -7.14 -20.65
C GLY A 548 0.57 -6.18 -21.85
N GLU A 549 -0.63 -5.61 -22.04
CA GLU A 549 -0.85 -4.55 -23.04
C GLU A 549 -0.05 -3.29 -22.68
N LEU A 550 -0.01 -2.89 -21.41
CA LEU A 550 0.78 -1.74 -20.94
C LEU A 550 2.29 -1.96 -21.09
N GLU A 551 2.81 -3.13 -20.72
CA GLU A 551 4.23 -3.48 -20.88
C GLU A 551 4.66 -3.40 -22.35
N THR A 552 3.81 -3.88 -23.26
CA THR A 552 4.04 -3.78 -24.70
C THR A 552 4.09 -2.33 -25.18
N TRP A 553 3.16 -1.48 -24.74
CA TRP A 553 3.15 -0.07 -25.13
C TRP A 553 4.35 0.69 -24.56
N LEU A 554 4.76 0.39 -23.33
CA LEU A 554 5.94 1.01 -22.73
C LEU A 554 7.24 0.56 -23.41
N ALA A 555 7.35 -0.69 -23.83
CA ALA A 555 8.48 -1.19 -24.61
C ALA A 555 8.61 -0.42 -25.95
N GLU A 556 7.50 -0.24 -26.67
CA GLU A 556 7.46 0.56 -27.91
C GLU A 556 7.88 2.03 -27.66
N ILE A 557 7.35 2.68 -26.62
CA ILE A 557 7.66 4.08 -26.30
C ILE A 557 9.13 4.28 -25.92
N THR A 558 9.73 3.30 -25.25
CA THR A 558 11.09 3.42 -24.69
C THR A 558 12.17 2.82 -25.58
N GLY A 559 11.81 1.99 -26.55
CA GLY A 559 12.73 1.24 -27.40
C GLY A 559 13.44 0.09 -26.68
N TYR A 560 12.97 -0.34 -25.50
CA TYR A 560 13.47 -1.53 -24.81
C TYR A 560 12.74 -2.80 -25.28
N ASP A 561 13.38 -3.96 -25.12
CA ASP A 561 12.79 -5.26 -25.48
C ASP A 561 11.70 -5.73 -24.50
N ALA A 562 11.77 -5.27 -23.24
CA ALA A 562 10.86 -5.68 -22.18
C ALA A 562 10.76 -4.63 -21.07
N VAL A 563 9.63 -4.63 -20.36
CA VAL A 563 9.36 -3.76 -19.22
C VAL A 563 8.88 -4.62 -18.05
N SER A 564 9.33 -4.30 -16.84
CA SER A 564 8.79 -4.84 -15.59
C SER A 564 8.02 -3.76 -14.85
N VAL A 565 6.77 -4.07 -14.47
CA VAL A 565 5.91 -3.16 -13.69
C VAL A 565 5.96 -3.44 -12.17
N GLN A 566 6.84 -4.34 -11.71
CA GLN A 566 6.98 -4.64 -10.29
C GLN A 566 7.50 -3.46 -9.44
N PRO A 567 8.49 -2.65 -9.89
CA PRO A 567 8.99 -1.55 -9.08
C PRO A 567 7.92 -0.46 -8.85
N ASN A 568 7.50 -0.30 -7.59
CA ASN A 568 6.41 0.59 -7.19
C ASN A 568 6.84 2.05 -6.91
N ALA A 569 8.04 2.44 -7.35
CA ALA A 569 8.53 3.82 -7.37
C ALA A 569 9.71 3.97 -8.35
N GLY A 570 9.98 5.18 -8.83
CA GLY A 570 11.15 5.45 -9.67
C GLY A 570 12.47 5.02 -9.01
N SER A 571 12.64 5.29 -7.72
CA SER A 571 13.82 4.84 -6.94
C SER A 571 13.94 3.32 -6.85
N GLN A 572 12.82 2.60 -6.91
CA GLN A 572 12.83 1.14 -6.97
C GLN A 572 13.17 0.64 -8.38
N GLY A 573 12.74 1.35 -9.43
CA GLY A 573 13.14 1.06 -10.81
C GLY A 573 14.64 1.24 -11.01
N GLU A 574 15.22 2.32 -10.48
CA GLU A 574 16.67 2.55 -10.47
C GLU A 574 17.41 1.39 -9.78
N LEU A 575 16.97 1.00 -8.58
CA LEU A 575 17.62 -0.08 -7.84
C LEU A 575 17.47 -1.44 -8.53
N ALA A 576 16.32 -1.73 -9.15
CA ALA A 576 16.10 -3.01 -9.83
C ALA A 576 16.87 -3.12 -11.15
N GLY A 577 17.17 -1.98 -11.79
CA GLY A 577 17.96 -1.94 -13.02
C GLY A 577 19.47 -2.02 -12.79
N LEU A 578 19.95 -1.62 -11.61
CA LEU A 578 21.34 -1.78 -11.16
C LEU A 578 21.60 -3.20 -10.67
#